data_AF-C7NSQ3-F1
#
_entry.id   AF-C7NSQ3-F1
#
_cell.length_a   1.000
_cell.length_b   1.000
_cell.length_c   1.000
_cell.angle_alpha   90.00
_cell.angle_beta   90.00
_cell.angle_gamma   90.00
#
_symmetry.space_group_name_H-M   'P 1'
#
loop_
_entity.id
_entity.type
_entity.pdbx_description
1 polymer ?
#
loop_
_entity_poly.entity_id
_entity_poly.type
_entity_poly.pdbx_seq_one_letter_code
_entity_poly.pdbx_strand_id
1 'polypeptide(L)'
;MERRHLYGATFGIVGLLLAGIQLVHATEQTDVPVAVVVDGVPFAMLGLSLSFAGYWLATSAEYDPDLPRIAAWATGGTLLFGAVAALMLFSQRVATGTLQRVTYMTIDGVTVGAIAGTLVGLYDARSQHDRRRLQRERDRTEAFARKAADLNNYGRALAQSSSVEEVGAFCVQAVSSLLGYDQTAYVEVGPDGERIVSSTVAAVPDDALRTQARNAVQHDDVVRIHRADGATDSGQSASSGLSTVTLSIGLDGTEPLTGVLVTVGEIEDSLSSEDEQLLELLASHAGMVLDQLSRQNDSASGADESDA
;
A
#
# COMPACT_ATOMS: atom_id res chain seq x y z
N MET A 1 -16.12 10.11 12.50
CA MET A 1 -16.25 10.11 13.98
C MET A 1 -17.71 10.00 14.43
N GLU A 2 -18.61 10.88 14.00
CA GLU A 2 -20.02 10.91 14.44
C GLU A 2 -20.79 9.61 14.13
N ARG A 3 -20.59 9.03 12.94
CA ARG A 3 -21.18 7.75 12.53
C ARG A 3 -20.76 6.57 13.43
N ARG A 4 -19.46 6.43 13.72
CA ARG A 4 -18.92 5.35 14.56
C ARG A 4 -19.55 5.34 15.95
N HIS A 5 -19.64 6.50 16.60
CA HIS A 5 -20.27 6.62 17.91
C HIS A 5 -21.77 6.34 17.84
N LEU A 6 -22.45 6.75 16.77
CA LEU A 6 -23.88 6.49 16.58
C LEU A 6 -24.19 5.00 16.42
N TYR A 7 -23.48 4.28 15.54
CA TYR A 7 -23.67 2.84 15.37
C TYR A 7 -23.27 2.07 16.62
N GLY A 8 -22.10 2.37 17.20
CA GLY A 8 -21.63 1.72 18.41
C GLY A 8 -22.55 1.94 19.61
N ALA A 9 -23.06 3.17 19.80
CA ALA A 9 -24.05 3.46 20.84
C ALA A 9 -25.37 2.73 20.59
N THR A 10 -25.80 2.60 19.33
CA THR A 10 -27.03 1.86 18.99
C THR A 10 -26.90 0.39 19.36
N PHE A 11 -25.81 -0.28 18.97
CA PHE A 11 -25.53 -1.66 19.37
C PHE A 11 -25.39 -1.81 20.89
N GLY A 12 -24.73 -0.85 21.55
CA GLY A 12 -24.61 -0.73 23.00
C GLY A 12 -25.97 -0.74 23.71
N ILE A 13 -26.82 0.22 23.34
CA ILE A 13 -28.15 0.42 23.93
C ILE A 13 -29.05 -0.78 23.65
N VAL A 14 -29.06 -1.29 22.42
CA VAL A 14 -29.89 -2.45 22.05
C VAL A 14 -29.46 -3.70 22.83
N GLY A 15 -28.16 -3.97 22.95
CA GLY A 15 -27.66 -5.09 23.74
C GLY A 15 -28.02 -4.99 25.22
N LEU A 16 -27.90 -3.79 25.80
CA LEU A 16 -28.22 -3.54 27.20
C LEU A 16 -29.74 -3.66 27.47
N LEU A 17 -30.57 -3.15 26.57
CA LEU A 17 -32.02 -3.32 26.63
C LEU A 17 -32.43 -4.78 26.54
N LEU A 18 -31.86 -5.54 25.60
CA LEU A 18 -32.12 -6.98 25.46
C LEU A 18 -31.72 -7.73 26.73
N ALA A 19 -30.55 -7.43 27.31
CA ALA A 19 -30.13 -8.06 28.56
C ALA A 19 -31.08 -7.77 29.72
N GLY A 20 -31.55 -6.52 29.86
CA GLY A 20 -32.52 -6.14 30.88
C GLY A 20 -33.87 -6.83 30.69
N ILE A 21 -34.38 -6.87 29.46
CA ILE A 21 -35.63 -7.57 29.13
C ILE A 21 -35.52 -9.05 29.49
N GLN A 22 -34.41 -9.71 29.17
CA GLN A 22 -34.23 -11.14 29.44
C GLN A 22 -34.18 -11.46 30.94
N LEU A 23 -33.61 -10.59 31.77
CA LEU A 23 -33.63 -10.75 33.21
C LEU A 23 -35.03 -10.62 33.81
N VAL A 24 -35.81 -9.63 33.36
CA VAL A 24 -37.21 -9.47 33.78
C VAL A 24 -38.02 -10.71 33.35
N HIS A 25 -37.82 -11.15 32.10
CA HIS A 25 -38.50 -12.31 31.55
C HIS A 25 -38.25 -13.58 32.36
N ALA A 26 -37.00 -13.83 32.74
CA ALA A 26 -36.62 -14.99 33.53
C ALA A 26 -37.30 -15.01 34.89
N THR A 27 -37.47 -13.85 35.53
CA THR A 27 -38.16 -13.74 36.83
C THR A 27 -39.67 -13.91 36.74
N GLU A 28 -40.29 -13.54 35.62
CA GLU A 28 -41.74 -13.74 35.41
C GLU A 28 -42.08 -15.19 35.04
N GLN A 29 -41.11 -15.96 34.54
CA GLN A 29 -41.32 -17.31 34.01
C GLN A 29 -41.44 -18.39 35.10
N THR A 30 -40.78 -18.20 36.24
CA THR A 30 -40.67 -19.26 37.25
C THR A 30 -40.35 -18.69 38.63
N ASP A 31 -41.03 -19.20 39.66
CA ASP A 31 -40.72 -18.89 41.06
C ASP A 31 -39.49 -19.67 41.56
N VAL A 32 -38.93 -20.57 40.74
CA VAL A 32 -37.77 -21.39 41.10
C VAL A 32 -36.48 -20.62 40.83
N PRO A 33 -35.70 -20.22 41.86
CA PRO A 33 -34.54 -19.36 41.68
C PRO A 33 -33.47 -19.93 40.75
N VAL A 34 -33.29 -21.26 40.78
CA VAL A 34 -32.32 -21.95 39.91
C VAL A 34 -32.72 -21.86 38.45
N ALA A 35 -34.01 -21.95 38.13
CA ALA A 35 -34.50 -21.86 36.75
C ALA A 35 -34.37 -20.43 36.21
N VAL A 36 -34.58 -19.40 37.04
CA VAL A 36 -34.31 -17.99 36.67
C VAL A 36 -32.85 -17.80 36.28
N VAL A 37 -31.92 -18.40 37.04
CA VAL A 37 -30.48 -18.29 36.74
C VAL A 37 -30.13 -19.02 35.44
N VAL A 38 -30.63 -20.24 35.26
CA VAL A 38 -30.30 -21.08 34.09
C VAL A 38 -30.88 -20.50 32.80
N ASP A 39 -32.10 -19.98 32.82
CA ASP A 39 -32.76 -19.45 31.63
C ASP A 39 -32.41 -17.97 31.39
N GLY A 40 -32.27 -17.16 32.44
CA GLY A 40 -32.03 -15.72 32.29
C GLY A 40 -30.57 -15.33 32.05
N VAL A 41 -29.63 -15.94 32.77
CA VAL A 41 -28.22 -15.50 32.74
C VAL A 41 -27.58 -15.67 31.37
N PRO A 42 -27.70 -16.80 30.65
CA PRO A 42 -27.09 -16.96 29.33
C PRO A 42 -27.60 -15.93 28.31
N PHE A 43 -28.91 -15.67 28.27
CA PHE A 43 -29.49 -14.70 27.35
C PHE A 43 -29.17 -13.24 27.74
N ALA A 44 -29.05 -12.95 29.04
CA ALA A 44 -28.54 -11.66 29.50
C ALA A 44 -27.07 -11.46 29.10
N MET A 45 -26.22 -12.49 29.25
CA MET A 45 -24.83 -12.46 28.78
C MET A 45 -24.72 -12.25 27.27
N LEU A 46 -25.63 -12.86 26.50
CA LEU A 46 -25.74 -12.65 25.07
C LEU A 46 -26.07 -11.18 24.74
N GLY A 47 -27.04 -10.56 25.41
CA GLY A 47 -27.32 -9.12 25.26
C GLY A 47 -26.12 -8.24 25.64
N LEU A 48 -25.45 -8.56 26.75
CA LEU A 48 -24.23 -7.87 27.17
C LEU A 48 -23.08 -8.03 26.17
N SER A 49 -22.96 -9.18 25.50
CA SER A 49 -21.96 -9.40 24.46
C SER A 49 -22.18 -8.48 23.25
N LEU A 50 -23.45 -8.24 22.90
CA LEU A 50 -23.82 -7.28 21.86
C LEU A 50 -23.48 -5.84 22.29
N SER A 51 -23.71 -5.51 23.57
CA SER A 51 -23.32 -4.21 24.12
C SER A 51 -21.80 -4.01 24.11
N PHE A 52 -21.04 -5.04 24.45
CA PHE A 52 -19.58 -5.03 24.38
C PHE A 52 -19.09 -4.85 22.94
N ALA A 53 -19.69 -5.57 21.98
CA ALA A 53 -19.40 -5.39 20.57
C ALA A 53 -19.67 -3.93 20.14
N GLY A 54 -20.80 -3.35 20.52
CA GLY A 54 -21.12 -1.94 20.27
C GLY A 54 -20.08 -0.95 20.81
N TYR A 55 -19.62 -1.15 22.05
CA TYR A 55 -18.54 -0.36 22.63
C TYR A 55 -17.21 -0.51 21.87
N TRP A 56 -16.86 -1.73 21.50
CA TRP A 56 -15.63 -2.01 20.75
C TRP A 56 -15.67 -1.42 19.33
N LEU A 57 -16.83 -1.45 18.67
CA LEU A 57 -17.08 -0.79 17.39
C LEU A 57 -17.03 0.75 17.52
N ALA A 58 -17.51 1.31 18.65
CA ALA A 58 -17.44 2.74 18.92
C ALA A 58 -16.00 3.28 19.09
N THR A 59 -15.09 2.42 19.54
CA THR A 59 -13.70 2.76 19.87
C THR A 59 -12.71 2.38 18.76
N SER A 60 -13.01 1.37 17.95
CA SER A 60 -12.15 0.90 16.85
C SER A 60 -12.31 1.74 15.57
N ALA A 61 -11.25 2.43 15.14
CA ALA A 61 -11.27 3.23 13.90
C ALA A 61 -11.22 2.38 12.60
N GLU A 62 -10.68 1.16 12.70
CA GLU A 62 -10.45 0.27 11.55
C GLU A 62 -11.74 -0.15 10.83
N TYR A 63 -12.87 -0.22 11.54
CA TYR A 63 -14.13 -0.76 11.03
C TYR A 63 -15.15 0.30 10.59
N ASP A 64 -14.82 1.60 10.65
CA ASP A 64 -15.73 2.70 10.24
C ASP A 64 -16.38 2.51 8.86
N PRO A 65 -15.66 2.07 7.79
CA PRO A 65 -16.29 1.84 6.49
C PRO A 65 -17.23 0.62 6.45
N ASP A 66 -17.04 -0.36 7.33
CA ASP A 66 -17.77 -1.63 7.30
C ASP A 66 -18.97 -1.66 8.29
N LEU A 67 -19.12 -0.64 9.15
CA LEU A 67 -20.27 -0.46 10.07
C LEU A 67 -21.66 -0.69 9.46
N PRO A 68 -22.04 -0.10 8.31
CA PRO A 68 -23.37 -0.30 7.74
C PRO A 68 -23.59 -1.76 7.31
N ARG A 69 -22.53 -2.47 6.91
CA ARG A 69 -22.59 -3.88 6.52
C ARG A 69 -22.81 -4.78 7.74
N ILE A 70 -22.12 -4.49 8.84
CA ILE A 70 -22.32 -5.18 10.12
C ILE A 70 -23.77 -4.96 10.61
N ALA A 71 -24.27 -3.73 10.53
CA ALA A 71 -25.66 -3.41 10.89
C ALA A 71 -26.68 -4.13 9.98
N ALA A 72 -26.41 -4.23 8.68
CA ALA A 72 -27.26 -4.96 7.74
C ALA A 72 -27.33 -6.46 8.08
N TRP A 73 -26.21 -7.08 8.43
CA TRP A 73 -26.17 -8.47 8.86
C TRP A 73 -26.86 -8.71 10.20
N ALA A 74 -26.68 -7.82 11.18
CA ALA A 74 -27.42 -7.87 12.45
C ALA A 74 -28.94 -7.80 12.20
N THR A 75 -29.38 -6.85 11.38
CA THR A 75 -30.79 -6.69 10.99
C THR A 75 -31.30 -7.94 10.26
N GLY A 76 -30.52 -8.47 9.32
CA GLY A 76 -30.85 -9.70 8.58
C GLY A 76 -31.00 -10.91 9.49
N GLY A 77 -30.10 -11.06 10.47
CA GLY A 77 -30.17 -12.11 11.49
C GLY A 77 -31.42 -11.99 12.37
N THR A 78 -31.73 -10.77 12.84
CA THR A 78 -32.95 -10.49 13.60
C THR A 78 -34.21 -10.80 12.78
N LEU A 79 -34.26 -10.40 11.51
CA LEU A 79 -35.40 -10.69 10.63
C LEU A 79 -35.57 -12.18 10.38
N LEU A 80 -34.46 -12.90 10.13
CA LEU A 80 -34.47 -14.34 9.90
C LEU A 80 -35.04 -15.09 11.11
N PHE A 81 -34.51 -14.81 12.31
CA PHE A 81 -34.98 -15.48 13.52
C PHE A 81 -36.37 -15.02 13.95
N GLY A 82 -36.74 -13.75 13.68
CA GLY A 82 -38.11 -13.28 13.84
C GLY A 82 -39.09 -14.04 12.95
N ALA A 83 -38.72 -14.34 11.70
CA ALA A 83 -39.52 -15.16 10.81
C ALA A 83 -39.64 -16.62 11.29
N VAL A 84 -38.55 -17.19 11.83
CA VAL A 84 -38.56 -18.52 12.45
C VAL A 84 -39.50 -18.57 13.65
N ALA A 85 -39.44 -17.57 14.53
CA ALA A 85 -40.35 -17.45 15.68
C ALA A 85 -41.81 -17.31 15.23
N ALA A 86 -42.10 -16.46 14.23
CA ALA A 86 -43.43 -16.32 13.67
C ALA A 86 -43.96 -17.64 13.09
N LEU A 87 -43.11 -18.40 12.39
CA LEU A 87 -43.47 -19.71 11.85
C LEU A 87 -43.75 -20.73 12.96
N MET A 88 -42.95 -20.76 14.02
CA MET A 88 -43.19 -21.64 15.16
C MET A 88 -44.51 -21.32 15.87
N LEU A 89 -44.81 -20.02 16.08
CA LEU A 89 -46.08 -19.59 16.67
C LEU A 89 -47.27 -19.93 15.79
N PHE A 90 -47.14 -19.80 14.48
CA PHE A 90 -48.15 -20.23 13.53
C PHE A 90 -48.38 -21.75 13.61
N SER A 91 -47.31 -22.54 13.63
CA SER A 91 -47.36 -23.99 13.78
C SER A 91 -48.05 -24.41 15.09
N GLN A 92 -47.68 -23.79 16.21
CA GLN A 92 -48.32 -24.03 17.51
C GLN A 92 -49.82 -23.69 17.46
N ARG A 93 -50.19 -22.53 16.88
CA ARG A 93 -51.60 -22.14 16.74
C ARG A 93 -52.40 -23.16 15.94
N VAL A 94 -51.82 -23.71 14.88
CA VAL A 94 -52.46 -24.76 14.06
C VAL A 94 -52.57 -26.08 14.83
N ALA A 95 -51.56 -26.44 15.62
CA ALA A 95 -51.52 -27.72 16.33
C ALA A 95 -52.36 -27.75 17.62
N THR A 96 -52.32 -26.70 18.43
CA THR A 96 -52.94 -26.67 19.77
C THR A 96 -54.12 -25.70 19.90
N GLY A 97 -54.39 -24.89 18.87
CA GLY A 97 -55.45 -23.88 18.88
C GLY A 97 -55.20 -22.69 19.82
N THR A 98 -54.04 -22.65 20.49
CA THR A 98 -53.68 -21.64 21.50
C THR A 98 -52.34 -20.99 21.18
N LEU A 99 -52.16 -19.75 21.64
CA LEU A 99 -50.91 -19.01 21.56
C LEU A 99 -50.38 -18.83 22.99
N GLN A 100 -49.60 -19.80 23.46
CA GLN A 100 -48.88 -19.67 24.74
C GLN A 100 -47.44 -19.24 24.46
N ARG A 101 -46.91 -18.33 25.29
CA ARG A 101 -45.51 -17.88 25.28
C ARG A 101 -45.04 -17.12 24.02
N VAL A 102 -45.94 -16.41 23.34
CA VAL A 102 -45.64 -15.57 22.15
C VAL A 102 -44.48 -14.61 22.40
N THR A 103 -44.51 -13.90 23.52
CA THR A 103 -43.51 -12.88 23.87
C THR A 103 -42.11 -13.49 24.06
N TYR A 104 -42.03 -14.66 24.70
CA TYR A 104 -40.79 -15.40 25.01
C TYR A 104 -40.07 -15.81 23.73
N MET A 105 -40.76 -16.56 22.86
CA MET A 105 -40.18 -17.11 21.64
C MET A 105 -39.72 -16.02 20.66
N THR A 106 -40.39 -14.87 20.68
CA THR A 106 -40.04 -13.72 19.84
C THR A 106 -38.80 -12.99 20.37
N ILE A 107 -38.70 -12.74 21.69
CA ILE A 107 -37.56 -12.04 22.30
C ILE A 107 -36.28 -12.88 22.21
N ASP A 108 -36.37 -14.19 22.45
CA ASP A 108 -35.23 -15.10 22.31
C ASP A 108 -34.75 -15.18 20.87
N GLY A 109 -35.67 -15.31 19.92
CA GLY A 109 -35.36 -15.29 18.49
C GLY A 109 -34.67 -13.98 18.07
N VAL A 110 -35.19 -12.83 18.50
CA VAL A 110 -34.60 -11.52 18.20
C VAL A 110 -33.18 -11.40 18.77
N THR A 111 -32.97 -11.85 20.01
CA THR A 111 -31.66 -11.80 20.68
C THR A 111 -30.63 -12.68 19.97
N VAL A 112 -31.00 -13.93 19.68
CA VAL A 112 -30.13 -14.88 18.97
C VAL A 112 -29.84 -14.40 17.55
N GLY A 113 -30.85 -13.91 16.84
CA GLY A 113 -30.71 -13.38 15.49
C GLY A 113 -29.81 -12.16 15.42
N ALA A 114 -29.96 -11.22 16.36
CA ALA A 114 -29.11 -10.02 16.42
C ALA A 114 -27.64 -10.39 16.62
N ILE A 115 -27.35 -11.34 17.51
CA ILE A 115 -25.97 -11.76 17.81
C ILE A 115 -25.38 -12.57 16.67
N ALA A 116 -26.11 -13.56 16.16
CA ALA A 116 -25.67 -14.37 15.03
C ALA A 116 -25.39 -13.49 13.80
N GLY A 117 -26.29 -12.56 13.49
CA GLY A 117 -26.11 -11.59 12.42
C GLY A 117 -24.89 -10.69 12.65
N THR A 118 -24.70 -10.17 13.86
CA THR A 118 -23.53 -9.33 14.21
C THR A 118 -22.22 -10.10 14.04
N LEU A 119 -22.15 -11.35 14.48
CA LEU A 119 -20.97 -12.20 14.33
C LEU A 119 -20.62 -12.44 12.85
N VAL A 120 -21.63 -12.76 12.04
CA VAL A 120 -21.45 -12.93 10.59
C VAL A 120 -20.97 -11.63 9.95
N GLY A 121 -21.58 -10.50 10.29
CA GLY A 121 -21.18 -9.19 9.77
C GLY A 121 -19.74 -8.82 10.12
N LEU A 122 -19.30 -9.12 11.35
CA LEU A 122 -17.93 -8.85 11.78
C LEU A 122 -16.90 -9.76 11.09
N TYR A 123 -17.24 -11.05 10.92
CA TYR A 123 -16.40 -11.99 10.18
C TYR A 123 -16.24 -11.57 8.71
N ASP A 124 -17.34 -11.15 8.08
CA ASP A 124 -17.37 -10.71 6.68
C ASP A 124 -16.59 -9.40 6.48
N ALA A 125 -16.67 -8.45 7.41
CA ALA A 125 -15.83 -7.24 7.42
C ALA A 125 -14.34 -7.59 7.52
N ARG A 126 -13.97 -8.46 8.46
CA ARG A 126 -12.60 -8.93 8.64
C ARG A 126 -12.07 -9.64 7.39
N SER A 127 -12.86 -10.54 6.81
CA SER A 127 -12.49 -11.26 5.58
C SER A 127 -12.20 -10.30 4.44
N GLN A 128 -12.98 -9.22 4.32
CA GLN A 128 -12.77 -8.24 3.27
C GLN A 128 -11.52 -7.39 3.50
N HIS A 129 -11.23 -7.03 4.75
CA HIS A 129 -9.98 -6.34 5.10
C HIS A 129 -8.75 -7.20 4.74
N ASP A 130 -8.77 -8.48 5.13
CA ASP A 130 -7.69 -9.42 4.83
C ASP A 130 -7.53 -9.61 3.31
N ARG A 131 -8.64 -9.71 2.56
CA ARG A 131 -8.60 -9.78 1.09
C ARG A 131 -8.00 -8.53 0.45
N ARG A 132 -8.40 -7.33 0.89
CA ARG A 132 -7.84 -6.07 0.38
C ARG A 132 -6.35 -5.99 0.67
N ARG A 133 -5.91 -6.42 1.85
CA ARG A 133 -4.48 -6.48 2.21
C ARG A 133 -3.71 -7.42 1.28
N LEU A 134 -4.20 -8.66 1.11
CA LEU A 134 -3.56 -9.65 0.24
C LEU A 134 -3.51 -9.20 -1.22
N GLN A 135 -4.56 -8.53 -1.71
CA GLN A 135 -4.58 -7.95 -3.06
C GLN A 135 -3.50 -6.89 -3.23
N ARG A 136 -3.35 -5.96 -2.27
CA ARG A 136 -2.30 -4.94 -2.32
C ARG A 136 -0.89 -5.55 -2.29
N GLU A 137 -0.68 -6.56 -1.45
CA GLU A 137 0.60 -7.28 -1.40
C GLU A 137 0.89 -7.96 -2.74
N ARG A 138 -0.09 -8.67 -3.32
CA ARG A 138 0.05 -9.29 -4.63
C ARG A 138 0.35 -8.28 -5.74
N ASP A 139 -0.41 -7.18 -5.79
CA ASP A 139 -0.25 -6.16 -6.82
C ASP A 139 1.13 -5.47 -6.71
N ARG A 140 1.63 -5.27 -5.49
CA ARG A 140 3.01 -4.80 -5.24
C ARG A 140 4.05 -5.81 -5.73
N THR A 141 3.90 -7.10 -5.39
CA THR A 141 4.81 -8.14 -5.87
C THR A 141 4.79 -8.28 -7.39
N GLU A 142 3.62 -8.19 -8.02
CA GLU A 142 3.49 -8.26 -9.47
C GLU A 142 4.15 -7.05 -10.15
N ALA A 143 3.97 -5.84 -9.59
CA ALA A 143 4.64 -4.65 -10.07
C ALA A 143 6.17 -4.76 -9.97
N PHE A 144 6.69 -5.24 -8.83
CA PHE A 144 8.12 -5.48 -8.64
C PHE A 144 8.65 -6.55 -9.62
N ALA A 145 7.94 -7.67 -9.78
CA ALA A 145 8.35 -8.73 -10.70
C ALA A 145 8.39 -8.24 -12.17
N ARG A 146 7.45 -7.36 -12.55
CA ARG A 146 7.44 -6.73 -13.88
C ARG A 146 8.66 -5.82 -14.07
N LYS A 147 8.92 -4.92 -13.11
CA LYS A 147 10.11 -4.05 -13.12
C LYS A 147 11.41 -4.86 -13.19
N ALA A 148 11.53 -5.95 -12.43
CA ALA A 148 12.70 -6.83 -12.45
C ALA A 148 12.86 -7.58 -13.78
N ALA A 149 11.76 -8.00 -14.40
CA ALA A 149 11.79 -8.63 -15.73
C ALA A 149 12.27 -7.65 -16.81
N ASP A 150 11.77 -6.41 -16.76
CA ASP A 150 12.22 -5.33 -17.66
C ASP A 150 13.71 -5.03 -17.45
N LEU A 151 14.15 -4.94 -16.19
CA LEU A 151 15.56 -4.75 -15.85
C LEU A 151 16.46 -5.87 -16.38
N ASN A 152 16.02 -7.14 -16.31
CA ASN A 152 16.78 -8.24 -16.88
C ASN A 152 16.88 -8.14 -18.42
N ASN A 153 15.86 -7.60 -19.09
CA ASN A 153 15.93 -7.32 -20.52
C ASN A 153 16.97 -6.22 -20.82
N TYR A 154 17.03 -5.16 -20.02
CA TYR A 154 18.06 -4.14 -20.13
C TYR A 154 19.46 -4.68 -19.82
N GLY A 155 19.62 -5.51 -18.78
CA GLY A 155 20.90 -6.17 -18.48
C GLY A 155 21.44 -6.98 -19.66
N ARG A 156 20.56 -7.68 -20.39
CA ARG A 156 20.92 -8.36 -21.64
C ARG A 156 21.29 -7.39 -22.77
N ALA A 157 20.57 -6.29 -22.91
CA ALA A 157 20.86 -5.26 -23.92
C ALA A 157 22.21 -4.58 -23.66
N LEU A 158 22.48 -4.23 -22.40
CA LEU A 158 23.76 -3.69 -21.93
C LEU A 158 24.91 -4.67 -22.22
N ALA A 159 24.76 -5.96 -21.89
CA ALA A 159 25.79 -6.97 -22.15
C ALA A 159 26.08 -7.19 -23.66
N GLN A 160 25.17 -6.77 -24.54
CA GLN A 160 25.33 -6.84 -26.00
C GLN A 160 25.78 -5.51 -26.60
N SER A 161 25.88 -4.45 -25.80
CA SER A 161 26.27 -3.13 -26.26
C SER A 161 27.70 -3.10 -26.78
N SER A 162 27.88 -2.38 -27.87
CA SER A 162 29.16 -2.26 -28.57
C SER A 162 29.84 -0.90 -28.37
N SER A 163 29.13 0.07 -27.79
CA SER A 163 29.67 1.40 -27.49
C SER A 163 29.11 1.97 -26.19
N VAL A 164 29.80 2.97 -25.65
CA VAL A 164 29.41 3.66 -24.41
C VAL A 164 28.11 4.47 -24.62
N GLU A 165 27.90 5.02 -25.82
CA GLU A 165 26.66 5.71 -26.20
C GLU A 165 25.45 4.77 -26.12
N GLU A 166 25.60 3.53 -26.58
CA GLU A 166 24.56 2.52 -26.55
C GLU A 166 24.21 2.12 -25.11
N VAL A 167 25.25 1.94 -24.26
CA VAL A 167 25.07 1.71 -22.81
C VAL A 167 24.31 2.87 -22.16
N GLY A 168 24.71 4.11 -22.43
CA GLY A 168 24.05 5.31 -21.92
C GLY A 168 22.59 5.41 -22.35
N ALA A 169 22.29 5.12 -23.60
CA ALA A 169 20.92 5.12 -24.12
C ALA A 169 20.04 4.05 -23.44
N PHE A 170 20.54 2.82 -23.27
CA PHE A 170 19.81 1.77 -22.55
C PHE A 170 19.61 2.12 -21.07
N CYS A 171 20.58 2.77 -20.43
CA CYS A 171 20.45 3.23 -19.05
C CYS A 171 19.37 4.32 -18.92
N VAL A 172 19.35 5.31 -19.81
CA VAL A 172 18.29 6.33 -19.88
C VAL A 172 16.92 5.68 -20.05
N GLN A 173 16.80 4.72 -20.98
CA GLN A 173 15.54 4.01 -21.22
C GLN A 173 15.12 3.15 -20.02
N ALA A 174 16.07 2.48 -19.36
CA ALA A 174 15.80 1.67 -18.17
C ALA A 174 15.26 2.53 -17.03
N VAL A 175 15.84 3.71 -16.78
CA VAL A 175 15.36 4.64 -15.76
C VAL A 175 13.93 5.13 -16.06
N SER A 176 13.64 5.53 -17.31
CA SER A 176 12.29 5.90 -17.72
C SER A 176 11.29 4.76 -17.53
N SER A 177 11.66 3.53 -17.87
CA SER A 177 10.81 2.35 -17.71
C SER A 177 10.57 1.96 -16.24
N LEU A 178 11.60 2.06 -15.38
CA LEU A 178 11.53 1.64 -13.99
C LEU A 178 10.79 2.64 -13.10
N LEU A 179 11.04 3.93 -13.33
CA LEU A 179 10.55 5.01 -12.47
C LEU A 179 9.45 5.85 -13.12
N GLY A 180 9.21 5.72 -14.42
CA GLY A 180 8.26 6.57 -15.16
C GLY A 180 8.77 7.99 -15.39
N TYR A 181 10.07 8.23 -15.26
CA TYR A 181 10.68 9.54 -15.47
C TYR A 181 11.28 9.65 -16.87
N ASP A 182 10.67 10.48 -17.71
CA ASP A 182 11.04 10.56 -19.14
C ASP A 182 12.15 11.58 -19.45
N GLN A 183 12.59 12.33 -18.43
CA GLN A 183 13.65 13.34 -18.56
C GLN A 183 14.90 12.84 -17.83
N THR A 184 15.72 12.05 -18.52
CA THR A 184 16.97 11.51 -18.01
C THR A 184 18.11 11.77 -18.99
N ALA A 185 19.26 12.17 -18.47
CA ALA A 185 20.49 12.37 -19.22
C ALA A 185 21.58 11.44 -18.70
N TYR A 186 22.42 10.93 -19.60
CA TYR A 186 23.65 10.22 -19.29
C TYR A 186 24.85 11.14 -19.53
N VAL A 187 25.62 11.37 -18.47
CA VAL A 187 26.75 12.30 -18.42
C VAL A 187 28.00 11.54 -17.96
N GLU A 188 29.07 11.61 -18.74
CA GLU A 188 30.39 11.16 -18.31
C GLU A 188 31.11 12.29 -17.59
N VAL A 189 31.68 11.98 -16.43
CA VAL A 189 32.50 12.88 -15.64
C VAL A 189 33.92 12.34 -15.66
N GLY A 190 34.84 13.11 -16.25
CA GLY A 190 36.25 12.73 -16.34
C GLY A 190 37.19 13.89 -15.99
N PRO A 191 38.52 13.69 -16.09
CA PRO A 191 39.53 14.69 -15.75
C PRO A 191 39.52 15.89 -16.70
N ASP A 192 39.08 15.68 -17.95
CA ASP A 192 38.98 16.71 -18.98
C ASP A 192 37.64 17.48 -18.93
N GLY A 193 36.75 17.13 -17.99
CA GLY A 193 35.45 17.77 -17.77
C GLY A 193 34.25 16.84 -17.93
N GLU A 194 33.04 17.42 -18.02
CA GLU A 194 31.79 16.67 -18.17
C GLU A 194 31.31 16.64 -19.61
N ARG A 195 31.00 15.45 -20.11
CA ARG A 195 30.46 15.22 -21.45
C ARG A 195 29.06 14.61 -21.35
N ILE A 196 28.07 15.28 -21.93
CA ILE A 196 26.73 14.70 -22.08
C ILE A 196 26.77 13.76 -23.28
N VAL A 197 26.54 12.48 -23.04
CA VAL A 197 26.59 11.43 -24.07
C VAL A 197 25.21 11.22 -24.67
N SER A 198 24.17 11.23 -23.83
CA SER A 198 22.77 11.08 -24.22
C SER A 198 21.89 11.92 -23.30
N SER A 199 20.82 12.51 -23.82
CA SER A 199 19.87 13.29 -23.01
C SER A 199 18.47 13.28 -23.62
N THR A 200 17.47 13.03 -22.78
CA THR A 200 16.05 13.30 -23.07
C THR A 200 15.51 14.51 -22.32
N VAL A 201 16.37 15.20 -21.53
CA VAL A 201 15.98 16.34 -20.72
C VAL A 201 15.81 17.58 -21.59
N ALA A 202 14.64 18.21 -21.54
CA ALA A 202 14.36 19.49 -22.21
C ALA A 202 14.08 20.64 -21.23
N ALA A 203 13.79 20.33 -19.97
CA ALA A 203 13.32 21.32 -18.99
C ALA A 203 14.45 22.15 -18.35
N VAL A 204 15.69 21.67 -18.40
CA VAL A 204 16.83 22.20 -17.65
C VAL A 204 18.02 22.40 -18.59
N PRO A 205 18.80 23.48 -18.46
CA PRO A 205 19.99 23.71 -19.29
C PRO A 205 21.09 22.67 -19.02
N ASP A 206 21.83 22.31 -20.07
CA ASP A 206 22.93 21.33 -20.03
C ASP A 206 23.95 21.59 -18.92
N ASP A 207 24.26 22.85 -18.62
CA ASP A 207 25.24 23.20 -17.57
C ASP A 207 24.78 22.78 -16.17
N ALA A 208 23.46 22.81 -15.91
CA ALA A 208 22.91 22.32 -14.66
C ALA A 208 22.98 20.78 -14.57
N LEU A 209 22.79 20.07 -15.69
CA LEU A 209 22.99 18.61 -15.75
C LEU A 209 24.45 18.23 -15.48
N ARG A 210 25.41 18.93 -16.08
CA ARG A 210 26.85 18.74 -15.83
C ARG A 210 27.21 18.99 -14.36
N THR A 211 26.72 20.09 -13.79
CA THR A 211 26.95 20.45 -12.39
C THR A 211 26.41 19.37 -11.46
N GLN A 212 25.20 18.88 -11.73
CA GLN A 212 24.60 17.82 -10.94
C GLN A 212 25.36 16.50 -11.06
N ALA A 213 25.81 16.13 -12.26
CA ALA A 213 26.62 14.94 -12.47
C ALA A 213 27.95 15.01 -11.69
N ARG A 214 28.65 16.15 -11.75
CA ARG A 214 29.88 16.39 -10.97
C ARG A 214 29.63 16.26 -9.47
N ASN A 215 28.53 16.82 -8.97
CA ASN A 215 28.18 16.74 -7.55
C ASN A 215 27.86 15.32 -7.10
N ALA A 216 27.31 14.48 -7.99
CA ALA A 216 27.02 13.08 -7.69
C ALA A 216 28.31 12.27 -7.47
N VAL A 217 29.32 12.43 -8.34
CA VAL A 217 30.61 11.71 -8.24
C VAL A 217 31.41 12.08 -6.98
N GLN A 218 31.21 13.28 -6.42
CA GLN A 218 31.86 13.69 -5.16
C GLN A 218 31.37 12.92 -3.94
N HIS A 219 30.33 12.10 -4.09
CA HIS A 219 29.70 11.37 -3.01
C HIS A 219 29.66 9.87 -3.32
N ASP A 220 29.78 9.06 -2.27
CA ASP A 220 29.93 7.60 -2.35
C ASP A 220 28.60 6.82 -2.55
N ASP A 221 27.46 7.54 -2.65
CA ASP A 221 26.16 6.89 -2.78
C ASP A 221 25.80 6.69 -4.26
N VAL A 222 25.41 5.46 -4.61
CA VAL A 222 25.01 5.09 -5.99
C VAL A 222 23.76 5.82 -6.44
N VAL A 223 22.78 6.04 -5.54
CA VAL A 223 21.49 6.66 -5.85
C VAL A 223 21.26 7.87 -4.94
N ARG A 224 21.01 9.05 -5.52
CA ARG A 224 20.88 10.32 -4.78
C ARG A 224 19.73 11.17 -5.29
N ILE A 225 18.83 11.55 -4.39
CA ILE A 225 17.79 12.55 -4.65
C ILE A 225 18.29 13.91 -4.16
N HIS A 226 18.35 14.88 -5.05
CA HIS A 226 18.74 16.25 -4.76
C HIS A 226 17.55 17.18 -4.97
N ARG A 227 17.20 17.95 -3.94
CA ARG A 227 16.28 19.06 -4.09
C ARG A 227 17.09 20.30 -4.43
N ALA A 228 16.73 20.98 -5.52
CA ALA A 228 17.16 22.35 -5.74
C ALA A 228 16.51 23.24 -4.66
N ASP A 229 17.14 23.33 -3.49
CA ASP A 229 16.78 24.34 -2.51
C ASP A 229 17.08 25.69 -3.15
N GLY A 230 16.04 26.51 -3.30
CA GLY A 230 16.17 27.88 -3.80
C GLY A 230 17.06 28.69 -2.86
N ALA A 231 18.37 28.67 -3.09
CA ALA A 231 19.32 29.47 -2.35
C ALA A 231 19.21 30.94 -2.80
N THR A 232 18.52 31.74 -1.99
CA THR A 232 18.76 33.17 -1.84
C THR A 232 20.23 33.41 -1.48
N ASP A 233 21.04 33.87 -2.43
CA ASP A 233 21.91 35.06 -2.33
C ASP A 233 22.97 35.01 -3.43
N SER A 234 22.67 35.62 -4.56
CA SER A 234 23.61 36.32 -5.45
C SER A 234 22.81 36.87 -6.61
N GLY A 235 22.68 38.19 -6.65
CA GLY A 235 21.83 38.89 -7.60
C GLY A 235 22.13 38.56 -9.06
N GLN A 236 21.24 37.79 -9.68
CA GLN A 236 20.84 37.97 -11.08
C GLN A 236 19.49 37.28 -11.32
N SER A 237 18.56 38.06 -11.88
CA SER A 237 17.15 37.72 -11.98
C SER A 237 16.82 36.66 -13.02
N ALA A 238 15.89 35.80 -12.61
CA ALA A 238 14.77 35.23 -13.36
C ALA A 238 15.04 34.13 -14.40
N SER A 239 14.71 32.89 -14.02
CA SER A 239 13.54 32.22 -14.63
C SER A 239 12.89 31.24 -13.64
N SER A 240 11.58 31.11 -13.80
CA SER A 240 10.55 30.39 -13.04
C SER A 240 10.93 29.08 -12.33
N GLY A 241 10.72 29.03 -11.01
CA GLY A 241 9.47 28.47 -10.48
C GLY A 241 9.15 26.98 -10.61
N LEU A 242 10.11 26.08 -10.79
CA LEU A 242 9.92 24.66 -10.45
C LEU A 242 10.99 24.23 -9.45
N SER A 243 10.55 23.79 -8.27
CA SER A 243 11.36 23.01 -7.34
C SER A 243 11.68 21.68 -8.03
N THR A 244 12.70 21.71 -8.88
CA THR A 244 13.08 20.58 -9.70
C THR A 244 13.88 19.64 -8.82
N VAL A 245 13.34 18.46 -8.58
CA VAL A 245 14.04 17.41 -7.86
C VAL A 245 14.84 16.62 -8.90
N THR A 246 16.11 16.38 -8.60
CA THR A 246 17.03 15.70 -9.49
C THR A 246 17.48 14.40 -8.87
N LEU A 247 17.39 13.29 -9.61
CA LEU A 247 17.89 11.98 -9.20
C LEU A 247 19.19 11.69 -9.95
N SER A 248 20.28 11.49 -9.22
CA SER A 248 21.57 11.10 -9.77
C SER A 248 21.84 9.61 -9.49
N ILE A 249 22.26 8.86 -10.51
CA ILE A 249 22.69 7.46 -10.38
C ILE A 249 24.14 7.34 -10.88
N GLY A 250 25.07 7.00 -10.00
CA GLY A 250 26.47 6.76 -10.35
C GLY A 250 26.65 5.37 -10.97
N LEU A 251 27.34 5.30 -12.10
CA LEU A 251 27.75 4.06 -12.75
C LEU A 251 29.25 3.87 -12.47
N ASP A 252 29.58 2.94 -11.58
CA ASP A 252 30.97 2.62 -11.26
C ASP A 252 31.70 2.07 -12.48
N GLY A 253 32.65 2.83 -13.01
CA GLY A 253 33.59 2.42 -14.06
C GLY A 253 35.03 2.56 -13.57
N THR A 254 36.00 2.09 -14.37
CA THR A 254 37.41 2.38 -14.09
C THR A 254 37.71 3.87 -14.24
N GLU A 255 38.47 4.41 -13.28
CA GLU A 255 39.09 5.73 -13.43
C GLU A 255 39.85 5.78 -14.78
N PRO A 256 39.68 6.87 -15.55
CA PRO A 256 39.33 8.20 -15.05
C PRO A 256 37.91 8.70 -15.38
N LEU A 257 37.02 7.86 -15.96
CA LEU A 257 35.68 8.29 -16.41
C LEU A 257 34.56 7.60 -15.61
N THR A 258 33.74 8.39 -14.91
CA THR A 258 32.55 7.91 -14.17
C THR A 258 31.28 8.31 -14.92
N GLY A 259 30.43 7.35 -15.24
CA GLY A 259 29.13 7.61 -15.84
C GLY A 259 28.10 8.02 -14.79
N VAL A 260 27.26 9.02 -15.07
CA VAL A 260 26.18 9.46 -14.17
C VAL A 260 24.89 9.65 -14.95
N LEU A 261 23.80 9.04 -14.48
CA LEU A 261 22.45 9.34 -14.97
C LEU A 261 21.85 10.46 -14.12
N VAL A 262 21.39 11.53 -14.76
CA VAL A 262 20.74 12.67 -14.13
C VAL A 262 19.30 12.75 -14.61
N THR A 263 18.35 12.49 -13.71
CA THR A 263 16.91 12.51 -13.98
C THR A 263 16.26 13.73 -13.36
N VAL A 264 15.39 14.40 -14.11
CA VAL A 264 14.80 15.68 -13.76
C VAL A 264 13.28 15.54 -13.72
N GLY A 265 12.60 16.00 -12.66
CA GLY A 265 11.14 16.02 -12.65
C GLY A 265 10.51 16.27 -11.28
N GLU A 266 9.21 16.00 -11.20
CA GLU A 266 8.48 15.87 -9.94
C GLU A 266 8.78 14.49 -9.34
N ILE A 267 9.97 14.36 -8.76
CA ILE A 267 10.44 13.14 -8.12
C ILE A 267 9.98 13.18 -6.65
N GLU A 268 9.46 12.06 -6.15
CA GLU A 268 9.14 11.92 -4.73
C GLU A 268 10.38 12.14 -3.85
N ASP A 269 10.18 12.66 -2.64
CA ASP A 269 11.25 12.99 -1.69
C ASP A 269 12.07 11.78 -1.23
N SER A 270 11.55 10.57 -1.46
CA SER A 270 12.18 9.31 -1.13
C SER A 270 11.80 8.27 -2.17
N LEU A 271 12.78 7.53 -2.67
CA LEU A 271 12.52 6.33 -3.46
C LEU A 271 12.07 5.19 -2.55
N SER A 272 11.28 4.27 -3.11
CA SER A 272 11.02 3.01 -2.42
C SER A 272 12.30 2.18 -2.36
N SER A 273 12.49 1.39 -1.30
CA SER A 273 13.66 0.50 -1.17
C SER A 273 13.76 -0.51 -2.32
N GLU A 274 12.63 -0.85 -2.94
CA GLU A 274 12.56 -1.76 -4.10
C GLU A 274 13.09 -1.06 -5.37
N ASP A 275 12.74 0.21 -5.58
CA ASP A 275 13.23 0.99 -6.72
C ASP A 275 14.72 1.30 -6.58
N GLU A 276 15.18 1.65 -5.37
CA GLU A 276 16.60 1.87 -5.07
C GLU A 276 17.45 0.63 -5.42
N GLN A 277 17.02 -0.57 -4.98
CA GLN A 277 17.71 -1.83 -5.31
C GLN A 277 17.75 -2.11 -6.83
N LEU A 278 16.68 -1.79 -7.56
CA LEU A 278 16.66 -1.98 -9.02
C LEU A 278 17.61 -1.01 -9.72
N LEU A 279 17.73 0.23 -9.23
CA LEU A 279 18.68 1.21 -9.75
C LEU A 279 20.13 0.85 -9.42
N GLU A 280 20.42 0.36 -8.22
CA GLU A 280 21.74 -0.16 -7.86
C GLU A 280 22.15 -1.34 -8.75
N LEU A 281 21.21 -2.25 -9.02
CA LEU A 281 21.45 -3.40 -9.89
C LEU A 281 21.71 -2.95 -11.35
N LEU A 282 20.96 -1.96 -11.84
CA LEU A 282 21.20 -1.34 -13.14
C LEU A 282 22.58 -0.69 -13.19
N ALA A 283 22.93 0.10 -12.17
CA ALA A 283 24.20 0.80 -12.07
C ALA A 283 25.39 -0.17 -12.09
N SER A 284 25.29 -1.25 -11.30
CA SER A 284 26.32 -2.29 -11.25
C SER A 284 26.52 -3.00 -12.60
N HIS A 285 25.42 -3.34 -13.31
CA HIS A 285 25.53 -3.99 -14.63
C HIS A 285 26.09 -3.03 -15.68
N ALA A 286 25.63 -1.79 -15.71
CA ALA A 286 26.11 -0.80 -16.66
C ALA A 286 27.59 -0.50 -16.41
N GLY A 287 27.99 -0.30 -15.16
CA GLY A 287 29.38 -0.09 -14.75
C GLY A 287 30.32 -1.21 -15.21
N MET A 288 29.91 -2.47 -15.02
CA MET A 288 30.67 -3.64 -15.49
C MET A 288 30.87 -3.62 -17.01
N VAL A 289 29.83 -3.28 -17.79
CA VAL A 289 29.93 -3.22 -19.26
C VAL A 289 30.80 -2.04 -19.71
N LEU A 290 30.67 -0.87 -19.07
CA LEU A 290 31.51 0.29 -19.35
C LEU A 290 33.00 -0.01 -19.11
N ASP A 291 33.32 -0.69 -18.00
CA ASP A 291 34.66 -1.17 -17.67
C ASP A 291 35.20 -2.14 -18.75
N GLN A 292 34.37 -3.08 -19.20
CA GLN A 292 34.75 -3.99 -20.28
C GLN A 292 35.03 -3.26 -21.60
N LEU A 293 34.21 -2.28 -21.98
CA LEU A 293 34.39 -1.49 -23.20
C LEU A 293 35.63 -0.60 -23.12
N SER A 294 35.90 0.02 -21.97
CA SER A 294 37.11 0.83 -21.75
C SER A 294 38.37 0.00 -21.93
N ARG A 295 38.45 -1.18 -21.31
CA ARG A 295 39.61 -2.08 -21.45
C ARG A 295 39.84 -2.54 -22.89
N GLN A 296 38.78 -2.81 -23.64
CA GLN A 296 38.90 -3.18 -25.06
C GLN A 296 39.50 -2.03 -25.88
N ASN A 297 39.05 -0.80 -25.64
CA ASN A 297 39.52 0.37 -26.37
C ASN A 297 41.00 0.70 -26.08
N ASP A 298 41.43 0.53 -24.82
CA ASP A 298 42.83 0.65 -24.42
C ASP A 298 43.72 -0.42 -25.09
N SER A 299 43.22 -1.67 -25.15
CA SER A 299 43.95 -2.77 -25.78
C SER A 299 44.10 -2.61 -27.30
N ALA A 300 43.12 -2.01 -27.97
CA ALA A 300 43.18 -1.72 -29.40
C ALA A 300 44.16 -0.58 -29.71
N SER A 301 44.17 0.47 -28.88
CA SER A 301 45.09 1.61 -29.06
C SER A 301 46.56 1.23 -28.82
N GLY A 302 46.84 0.36 -27.84
CA GLY A 302 48.20 -0.11 -27.56
C GLY A 302 48.77 -1.10 -28.59
N ALA A 303 47.93 -1.75 -29.40
CA ALA A 303 48.39 -2.66 -30.47
C ALA A 303 48.85 -1.90 -31.72
N ASP A 304 48.22 -0.77 -32.04
CA ASP A 304 48.58 0.08 -33.20
C ASP A 304 49.91 0.83 -32.99
N GLU A 305 50.30 1.13 -31.75
CA GLU A 305 51.60 1.74 -31.42
C GLU A 305 52.78 0.75 -31.41
N SER A 306 52.52 -0.57 -31.39
CA SER A 306 53.57 -1.61 -31.38
C SER A 306 54.07 -2.00 -32.78
N ASP A 307 53.37 -1.61 -33.85
CA ASP A 307 53.67 -1.98 -35.24
C ASP A 307 54.17 -0.79 -36.10
N ALA A 308 54.52 0.34 -35.46
CA ALA A 308 55.14 1.53 -36.06
C ALA A 308 56.61 1.71 -35.61
#